data_AF-A0A2P8VXW0-F1
#
_entry.id   AF-A0A2P8VXW0-F1
#
_cell.length_a   1.000
_cell.length_b   1.000
_cell.length_c   1.000
_cell.angle_alpha   90.00
_cell.angle_beta   90.00
_cell.angle_gamma   90.00
#
_symmetry.space_group_name_H-M   'P 1'
#
loop_
_entity.id
_entity.type
_entity.pdbx_description
1 polymer ?
#
loop_
_entity_poly.entity_id
_entity_poly.type
_entity_poly.pdbx_seq_one_letter_code
_entity_poly.pdbx_strand_id
1 'polypeptide(L)'
;MPGSGRCRRAFYLFSIPCLLIRWTKHTFVPPYVDTPGLEFSLELRIGTAEQLPVETASVDAVISTLVLCSVADVAATLQEVLRVLKSGGRFYFIEHVAAPEHTRLRTAQNWLSPVSQALGDGCRPNRETWTLLEQAGFDRVNYDRLQAPMPLPLA
;
A
#
# COMPACT_ATOMS: atom_id res chain seq x y z
N MET A 1 13.52 -21.43 -37.37
CA MET A 1 13.84 -20.43 -36.33
C MET A 1 12.71 -20.46 -35.28
N PRO A 2 12.77 -21.36 -34.29
CA PRO A 2 11.66 -21.58 -33.36
C PRO A 2 11.86 -20.82 -32.04
N GLY A 3 10.76 -20.38 -31.40
CA GLY A 3 10.82 -19.85 -30.04
C GLY A 3 9.65 -18.96 -29.63
N SER A 4 8.42 -19.40 -29.85
CA SER A 4 7.21 -18.75 -29.33
C SER A 4 7.22 -18.66 -27.80
N GLY A 5 7.43 -17.47 -27.25
CA GLY A 5 7.27 -17.17 -25.83
C GLY A 5 5.90 -16.55 -25.54
N ARG A 6 4.83 -17.35 -25.56
CA ARG A 6 3.56 -16.95 -24.95
C ARG A 6 3.81 -16.79 -23.45
N CYS A 7 3.76 -15.57 -22.93
CA CYS A 7 3.65 -15.36 -21.49
C CYS A 7 2.22 -15.75 -21.07
N ARG A 8 2.02 -17.05 -20.82
CA ARG A 8 0.82 -17.60 -20.21
C ARG A 8 1.09 -17.77 -18.72
N ARG A 9 0.34 -17.02 -17.90
CA ARG A 9 0.12 -17.16 -16.46
C ARG A 9 1.38 -16.97 -15.57
N ALA A 10 1.41 -15.87 -14.84
CA ALA A 10 1.99 -15.85 -13.50
C ALA A 10 0.88 -15.43 -12.53
N PHE A 11 0.51 -16.36 -11.66
CA PHE A 11 -0.39 -16.15 -10.55
C PHE A 11 0.20 -15.08 -9.60
N TYR A 12 -0.65 -14.19 -9.10
CA TYR A 12 -0.36 -13.27 -8.01
C TYR A 12 0.21 -14.04 -6.81
N LEU A 13 1.52 -13.97 -6.62
CA LEU A 13 2.24 -14.49 -5.47
C LEU A 13 3.34 -13.48 -5.13
N PHE A 14 3.00 -12.57 -4.22
CA PHE A 14 3.90 -11.77 -3.39
C PHE A 14 4.96 -10.94 -4.12
N SER A 15 4.56 -9.78 -4.63
CA SER A 15 5.39 -8.58 -4.77
C SER A 15 4.46 -7.42 -5.06
N ILE A 16 4.15 -6.59 -4.05
CA ILE A 16 3.39 -5.36 -4.26
C ILE A 16 4.33 -4.39 -4.97
N PRO A 17 4.10 -4.01 -6.24
CA PRO A 17 4.91 -2.99 -6.89
C PRO A 17 4.62 -1.66 -6.18
N CYS A 18 5.57 -1.21 -5.36
CA CYS A 18 5.50 0.09 -4.74
C CYS A 18 5.64 1.16 -5.82
N LEU A 19 4.53 1.80 -6.20
CA LEU A 19 4.54 2.96 -7.10
C LEU A 19 5.10 4.16 -6.33
N LEU A 20 6.42 4.32 -6.40
CA LEU A 20 7.07 5.50 -5.86
C LEU A 20 6.95 6.67 -6.84
N ILE A 21 6.04 7.60 -6.59
CA ILE A 21 5.94 8.82 -7.40
C ILE A 21 7.12 9.72 -7.07
N ARG A 22 8.20 9.64 -7.86
CA ARG A 22 9.28 10.62 -7.82
C ARG A 22 8.94 11.83 -8.68
N TRP A 23 8.89 13.00 -8.05
CA TRP A 23 8.83 14.29 -8.73
C TRP A 23 10.23 14.71 -9.17
N THR A 24 10.65 14.33 -10.37
CA THR A 24 11.81 14.87 -11.10
C THR A 24 11.56 14.82 -12.60
N LYS A 25 11.63 15.99 -13.26
CA LYS A 25 11.53 16.16 -14.72
C LYS A 25 12.33 15.10 -15.48
N HIS A 26 11.72 14.60 -16.56
CA HIS A 26 12.27 13.80 -17.67
C HIS A 26 11.88 12.30 -17.76
N THR A 27 10.90 12.07 -18.62
CA THR A 27 10.76 11.04 -19.67
C THR A 27 10.10 9.68 -19.39
N PHE A 28 8.95 9.53 -20.07
CA PHE A 28 8.24 8.35 -20.60
C PHE A 28 7.34 7.52 -19.66
N VAL A 29 6.02 7.64 -19.87
CA VAL A 29 4.94 7.05 -19.05
C VAL A 29 3.88 6.38 -19.95
N PRO A 30 3.32 5.20 -19.59
CA PRO A 30 2.26 4.49 -20.33
C PRO A 30 0.91 5.24 -20.43
N PRO A 31 -0.02 4.82 -21.33
CA PRO A 31 -1.06 5.66 -21.96
C PRO A 31 -2.26 6.09 -21.09
N TYR A 32 -2.21 5.98 -19.76
CA TYR A 32 -3.33 6.35 -18.87
C TYR A 32 -3.15 7.72 -18.19
N VAL A 33 -2.17 8.52 -18.64
CA VAL A 33 -1.68 9.73 -17.95
C VAL A 33 -1.98 11.05 -18.67
N ASP A 34 -2.64 11.01 -19.83
CA ASP A 34 -2.98 12.20 -20.61
C ASP A 34 -4.24 12.93 -20.11
N THR A 35 -4.25 13.35 -18.83
CA THR A 35 -5.15 14.42 -18.37
C THR A 35 -4.49 15.78 -18.68
N PRO A 36 -5.02 16.58 -19.61
CA PRO A 36 -4.42 17.87 -19.98
C PRO A 36 -4.44 18.84 -18.79
N GLY A 37 -3.26 19.36 -18.41
CA GLY A 37 -3.11 20.42 -17.39
C GLY A 37 -2.31 20.05 -16.13
N LEU A 38 -1.91 18.78 -15.97
CA LEU A 38 -1.01 18.35 -14.90
C LEU A 38 0.31 17.83 -15.50
N GLU A 39 1.35 18.68 -15.54
CA GLU A 39 2.70 18.21 -15.85
C GLU A 39 3.29 17.55 -14.59
N PHE A 40 3.36 16.21 -14.56
CA PHE A 40 4.07 15.47 -13.53
C PHE A 40 5.01 14.44 -14.14
N SER A 41 6.12 14.19 -13.46
CA SER A 41 7.03 13.08 -13.77
C SER A 41 6.63 11.85 -12.96
N LEU A 42 6.64 10.69 -13.60
CA LEU A 42 6.41 9.41 -12.94
C LEU A 42 7.63 8.53 -13.14
N GLU A 43 8.20 8.02 -12.06
CA GLU A 43 9.25 6.99 -12.08
C GLU A 43 8.68 5.72 -11.45
N LEU A 44 8.73 4.58 -12.15
CA LEU A 44 8.33 3.30 -11.58
C LEU A 44 9.58 2.56 -11.09
N ARG A 45 9.56 2.12 -9.83
CA ARG A 45 10.61 1.27 -9.26
C ARG A 45 10.01 -0.05 -8.81
N ILE A 46 10.74 -1.14 -9.07
CA ILE A 46 10.36 -2.48 -8.60
C ILE A 46 11.04 -2.72 -7.25
N GLY A 47 10.27 -3.11 -6.24
CA GLY A 47 10.75 -3.38 -4.89
C GLY A 47 9.62 -3.84 -3.97
N THR A 48 9.95 -4.08 -2.70
CA THR A 48 8.98 -4.41 -1.65
C THR A 48 8.80 -3.23 -0.71
N ALA A 49 7.69 -3.19 0.02
CA ALA A 49 7.41 -2.09 0.95
C ALA A 49 8.34 -2.14 2.18
N GLU A 50 8.78 -3.35 2.54
CA GLU A 50 9.76 -3.62 3.59
C GLU A 50 11.20 -3.24 3.19
N GLN A 51 11.46 -2.96 1.90
CA GLN A 51 12.76 -2.51 1.41
C GLN A 51 12.59 -1.62 0.16
N LEU A 52 12.33 -0.34 0.40
CA LEU A 52 12.06 0.62 -0.66
C LEU A 52 13.36 0.93 -1.44
N PRO A 53 13.37 0.83 -2.77
CA PRO A 53 14.53 1.15 -3.61
C PRO A 53 14.70 2.67 -3.76
N VAL A 54 14.81 3.37 -2.63
CA VAL A 54 14.75 4.83 -2.51
C VAL A 54 15.77 5.28 -1.48
N GLU A 55 16.44 6.40 -1.76
CA GLU A 55 17.45 6.95 -0.88
C GLU A 55 16.83 7.45 0.43
N THR A 56 17.61 7.36 1.51
CA THR A 56 17.23 7.88 2.82
C THR A 56 17.02 9.39 2.74
N ALA A 57 15.99 9.91 3.41
CA ALA A 57 15.67 11.34 3.48
C ALA A 57 15.62 12.04 2.12
N SER A 58 15.00 11.40 1.11
CA SER A 58 14.99 11.87 -0.27
C SER A 58 13.61 12.30 -0.78
N VAL A 59 12.53 11.87 -0.13
CA VAL A 59 11.15 12.19 -0.56
C VAL A 59 10.43 13.09 0.44
N ASP A 60 9.62 14.01 -0.09
CA ASP A 60 8.81 14.94 0.72
C ASP A 60 7.52 14.29 1.23
N ALA A 61 7.02 13.28 0.51
CA ALA A 61 5.85 12.53 0.91
C ALA A 61 5.89 11.09 0.45
N VAL A 62 5.21 10.22 1.21
CA VAL A 62 4.90 8.85 0.83
C VAL A 62 3.39 8.67 0.85
N ILE A 63 2.83 8.00 -0.15
CA ILE A 63 1.40 7.69 -0.24
C ILE A 63 1.24 6.18 -0.28
N SER A 64 0.46 5.62 0.65
CA SER A 64 0.13 4.20 0.73
C SER A 64 -1.38 4.00 0.50
N THR A 65 -1.74 3.09 -0.41
CA THR A 65 -3.14 2.77 -0.66
C THR A 65 -3.35 1.26 -0.61
N LEU A 66 -3.98 0.77 0.45
CA LEU A 66 -4.27 -0.65 0.69
C LEU A 66 -3.01 -1.54 0.69
N VAL A 67 -1.89 -1.01 1.19
CA VAL A 67 -0.60 -1.73 1.24
C VAL A 67 -0.33 -2.27 2.64
N LEU A 68 -0.52 -1.45 3.69
CA LEU A 68 -0.20 -1.84 5.06
C LEU A 68 -1.07 -2.99 5.58
N CYS A 69 -2.26 -3.22 5.01
CA CYS A 69 -3.05 -4.42 5.31
C CYS A 69 -2.48 -5.71 4.70
N SER A 70 -1.63 -5.61 3.68
CA SER A 70 -1.22 -6.73 2.82
C SER A 70 0.25 -7.13 2.98
N VAL A 71 1.11 -6.19 3.38
CA VAL A 71 2.54 -6.45 3.64
C VAL A 71 2.75 -7.52 4.70
N ALA A 72 3.88 -8.21 4.60
CA ALA A 72 4.26 -9.26 5.52
C ALA A 72 4.64 -8.67 6.88
N ASP A 73 5.42 -7.57 6.86
CA ASP A 73 5.87 -6.85 8.04
C ASP A 73 5.55 -5.35 7.92
N VAL A 74 4.53 -4.92 8.67
CA VAL A 74 4.10 -3.51 8.72
C VAL A 74 5.13 -2.66 9.45
N ALA A 75 5.76 -3.18 10.51
CA ALA A 75 6.73 -2.40 11.27
C ALA A 75 7.95 -2.09 10.40
N ALA A 76 8.50 -3.10 9.70
CA ALA A 76 9.58 -2.90 8.74
C ALA A 76 9.18 -1.93 7.62
N THR A 77 7.97 -2.08 7.07
CA THR A 77 7.45 -1.15 6.06
C THR A 77 7.40 0.30 6.57
N LEU A 78 6.89 0.53 7.78
CA LEU A 78 6.81 1.87 8.36
C LEU A 78 8.20 2.45 8.68
N GLN A 79 9.16 1.61 9.04
CA GLN A 79 10.56 2.05 9.18
C GLN A 79 11.17 2.48 7.85
N GLU A 80 10.87 1.77 6.75
CA GLU A 80 11.29 2.21 5.42
C GLU A 80 10.62 3.52 5.01
N VAL A 81 9.33 3.70 5.30
CA VAL A 81 8.62 4.97 5.08
C VAL A 81 9.32 6.12 5.80
N LEU A 82 9.63 5.94 7.09
CA LEU A 82 10.35 6.95 7.87
C LEU A 82 11.76 7.20 7.33
N ARG A 83 12.47 6.15 6.92
CA ARG A 83 13.83 6.24 6.37
C ARG A 83 13.85 7.10 5.11
N VAL A 84 12.91 6.90 4.18
CA VAL A 84 12.92 7.61 2.89
C VAL A 84 12.43 9.05 3.00
N LEU A 85 11.58 9.35 4.00
CA LEU A 85 11.06 10.70 4.22
C LEU A 85 12.15 11.66 4.68
N LYS A 86 12.19 12.85 4.07
CA LYS A 86 12.95 13.99 4.60
C LYS A 86 12.42 14.38 5.99
N SER A 87 13.23 15.10 6.76
CA SER A 87 12.73 15.80 7.95
C SER A 87 11.58 16.73 7.56
N GLY A 88 10.44 16.63 8.25
CA GLY A 88 9.20 17.35 7.92
C GLY A 88 8.37 16.77 6.78
N GLY A 89 8.81 15.65 6.18
CA GLY A 89 8.05 14.91 5.19
C GLY A 89 6.77 14.29 5.76
N ARG A 90 5.83 13.92 4.87
CA ARG A 90 4.50 13.45 5.28
C ARG A 90 4.16 12.08 4.72
N PHE A 91 3.56 11.25 5.57
CA PHE A 91 3.00 9.98 5.14
C PHE A 91 1.46 10.08 5.06
N TYR A 92 0.91 9.75 3.90
CA TYR A 92 -0.52 9.68 3.65
C TYR A 92 -0.92 8.24 3.38
N PHE A 93 -2.03 7.81 3.95
CA PHE A 93 -2.47 6.42 3.79
C PHE A 93 -3.99 6.29 3.73
N ILE A 94 -4.44 5.25 3.03
CA ILE A 94 -5.80 4.70 3.14
C ILE A 94 -5.67 3.18 3.17
N GLU A 95 -6.21 2.55 4.20
CA GLU A 95 -5.97 1.14 4.49
C GLU A 95 -7.26 0.44 4.94
N HIS A 96 -7.36 -0.86 4.65
CA HIS A 96 -8.32 -1.69 5.34
C HIS A 96 -7.86 -1.90 6.78
N VAL A 97 -8.78 -1.68 7.72
CA VAL A 97 -8.49 -1.81 9.14
C VAL A 97 -9.52 -2.70 9.82
N ALA A 98 -9.12 -3.27 10.94
CA ALA A 98 -10.01 -3.98 11.82
C ALA A 98 -11.20 -3.10 12.25
N ALA A 99 -12.39 -3.70 12.21
CA ALA A 99 -13.56 -3.17 12.87
C ALA A 99 -13.37 -3.14 14.39
N PRO A 100 -14.13 -2.33 15.14
CA PRO A 100 -14.03 -2.29 16.59
C PRO A 100 -14.20 -3.66 17.23
N GLU A 101 -13.51 -3.88 18.34
CA GLU A 101 -13.64 -5.11 19.11
C GLU A 101 -15.09 -5.41 19.48
N HIS A 102 -15.42 -6.69 19.64
CA HIS A 102 -16.76 -7.18 19.98
C HIS A 102 -17.88 -6.86 18.98
N THR A 103 -17.57 -6.39 17.77
CA THR A 103 -18.55 -6.22 16.69
C THR A 103 -18.71 -7.47 15.84
N ARG A 104 -19.90 -7.69 15.26
CA ARG A 104 -20.13 -8.79 14.29
C ARG A 104 -19.19 -8.70 13.09
N LEU A 105 -18.86 -7.49 12.66
CA LEU A 105 -17.91 -7.25 11.57
C LEU A 105 -16.50 -7.71 11.94
N ARG A 106 -16.02 -7.43 13.16
CA ARG A 106 -14.72 -7.92 13.66
C ARG A 106 -14.66 -9.44 13.66
N THR A 107 -15.72 -10.10 14.11
CA THR A 107 -15.82 -11.57 14.06
C THR A 107 -15.77 -12.09 12.62
N ALA A 108 -16.52 -11.47 11.69
CA ALA A 108 -16.50 -11.83 10.29
C ALA A 108 -15.12 -11.62 9.65
N GLN A 109 -14.46 -10.49 9.91
CA GLN A 109 -13.10 -10.20 9.45
C GLN A 109 -12.11 -11.25 9.95
N ASN A 110 -12.15 -11.64 11.22
CA ASN A 110 -11.27 -12.65 11.78
C ASN A 110 -11.45 -14.01 11.10
N TRP A 111 -12.70 -14.40 10.83
CA TRP A 111 -13.02 -15.68 10.19
C TRP A 111 -12.68 -15.70 8.71
N LEU A 112 -12.92 -14.60 7.99
CA LEU A 112 -12.64 -14.46 6.56
C LEU A 112 -11.20 -14.05 6.26
N SER A 113 -10.41 -13.62 7.26
CA SER A 113 -9.04 -13.13 7.03
C SER A 113 -8.15 -14.11 6.26
N PRO A 114 -8.18 -15.44 6.49
CA PRO A 114 -7.36 -16.36 5.69
C PRO A 114 -7.78 -16.37 4.21
N VAL A 115 -9.07 -16.24 3.94
CA VAL A 115 -9.61 -16.15 2.56
C VAL A 115 -9.21 -14.83 1.93
N SER A 116 -9.35 -13.71 2.65
CA SER A 116 -8.90 -12.39 2.19
C SER A 116 -7.39 -12.37 1.94
N GLN A 117 -6.60 -13.04 2.76
CA GLN A 117 -5.16 -13.13 2.57
C GLN A 117 -4.82 -13.94 1.31
N ALA A 118 -5.54 -15.04 1.06
CA ALA A 118 -5.30 -15.91 -0.10
C ALA A 118 -5.79 -15.32 -1.43
N LEU A 119 -6.90 -14.57 -1.41
CA LEU A 119 -7.58 -14.08 -2.63
C LEU A 119 -7.47 -12.57 -2.85
N GLY A 120 -7.16 -11.79 -1.81
CA GLY A 120 -7.11 -10.33 -1.80
C GLY A 120 -5.69 -9.79 -1.69
N ASP A 121 -4.75 -10.37 -2.45
CA ASP A 121 -3.35 -9.92 -2.54
C ASP A 121 -2.64 -9.83 -1.17
N GLY A 122 -2.91 -10.78 -0.28
CA GLY A 122 -2.31 -10.82 1.07
C GLY A 122 -3.03 -9.99 2.13
N CYS A 123 -4.13 -9.32 1.79
CA CYS A 123 -4.87 -8.45 2.71
C CYS A 123 -5.35 -9.17 3.98
N ARG A 124 -4.97 -8.61 5.13
CA ARG A 124 -5.45 -9.00 6.47
C ARG A 124 -6.41 -7.92 6.98
N PRO A 125 -7.73 -8.02 6.70
CA PRO A 125 -8.70 -6.97 7.03
C PRO A 125 -8.93 -6.82 8.53
N ASN A 126 -8.48 -7.78 9.34
CA ASN A 126 -8.53 -7.75 10.79
C ASN A 126 -7.26 -7.15 11.43
N ARG A 127 -6.41 -6.46 10.66
CA ARG A 127 -5.20 -5.83 11.19
C ARG A 127 -5.51 -4.47 11.82
N GLU A 128 -4.97 -4.23 13.01
CA GLU A 128 -5.10 -2.96 13.73
C GLU A 128 -3.96 -2.00 13.35
N THR A 129 -3.86 -1.64 12.07
CA THR A 129 -2.71 -0.87 11.54
C THR A 129 -2.49 0.46 12.24
N TRP A 130 -3.54 1.08 12.80
CA TRP A 130 -3.43 2.33 13.58
C TRP A 130 -2.48 2.20 14.78
N THR A 131 -2.49 1.05 15.47
CA THR A 131 -1.61 0.81 16.62
C THR A 131 -0.13 0.82 16.22
N LEU A 132 0.19 0.23 15.07
CA LEU A 132 1.55 0.18 14.53
C LEU A 132 1.98 1.54 14.00
N LEU A 133 1.05 2.31 13.42
CA LEU A 133 1.31 3.69 12.99
C LEU A 133 1.66 4.60 14.18
N GLU A 134 0.90 4.50 15.27
CA GLU A 134 1.15 5.26 16.50
C GLU A 134 2.50 4.91 17.14
N GLN A 135 2.97 3.67 16.96
CA GLN A 135 4.24 3.19 17.50
C GLN A 135 5.43 3.36 16.54
N ALA A 136 5.19 3.74 15.28
CA ALA A 136 6.23 3.73 14.25
C ALA A 136 7.32 4.80 14.46
N GLY A 137 7.01 5.88 15.18
CA GLY A 137 7.93 7.01 15.40
C GLY A 137 7.60 8.26 14.59
N PHE A 138 6.36 8.42 14.12
CA PHE A 138 5.88 9.70 13.58
C PHE A 138 5.61 10.70 14.72
N ASP A 139 5.96 11.97 14.50
CA ASP A 139 5.70 13.04 15.49
C ASP A 139 4.20 13.19 15.82
N ARG A 140 3.34 12.96 14.83
CA ARG A 140 1.88 13.00 14.97
C ARG A 140 1.21 12.12 13.93
N VAL A 141 0.25 11.31 14.38
CA VAL A 141 -0.60 10.50 13.52
C VAL A 141 -2.04 10.99 13.67
N ASN A 142 -2.69 11.34 12.55
CA ASN A 142 -4.12 11.63 12.52
C ASN A 142 -4.77 10.70 11.50
N TYR A 143 -5.92 10.13 11.85
CA TYR A 143 -6.68 9.28 10.94
C TYR A 143 -8.17 9.32 11.30
N ASP A 144 -8.99 9.18 10.26
CA ASP A 144 -10.43 8.97 10.39
C ASP A 144 -10.77 7.54 9.93
N ARG A 145 -11.80 6.95 10.55
CA ARG A 145 -12.32 5.66 10.09
C ARG A 145 -13.49 5.90 9.15
N LEU A 146 -13.32 5.48 7.91
CA LEU A 146 -14.36 5.51 6.90
C LEU A 146 -15.01 4.14 6.79
N GLN A 147 -16.35 4.11 6.75
CA GLN A 147 -17.09 2.90 6.41
C GLN A 147 -17.36 2.90 4.92
N ALA A 148 -16.64 2.07 4.17
CA ALA A 148 -16.97 1.82 2.78
C ALA A 148 -18.16 0.85 2.70
N PRO A 149 -19.14 1.09 1.81
CA PRO A 149 -20.20 0.12 1.57
C PRO A 149 -19.58 -1.20 1.10
N MET A 150 -19.83 -2.29 1.83
CA MET A 150 -19.33 -3.61 1.46
C MET A 150 -20.04 -4.03 0.15
N PRO A 151 -19.33 -4.55 -0.88
CA PRO A 151 -19.97 -4.99 -2.12
C PRO A 151 -20.82 -6.27 -1.97
N LEU A 152 -20.92 -6.84 -0.75
CA LEU A 152 -21.76 -7.99 -0.47
C LEU A 152 -23.02 -7.57 0.30
N PRO A 153 -24.22 -7.98 -0.14
CA PRO A 153 -25.44 -7.80 0.61
C PRO A 153 -25.45 -8.83 1.73
N LEU A 154 -24.78 -8.53 2.85
CA LEU A 154 -25.04 -9.21 4.11
C LEU A 154 -26.02 -8.35 4.91
N ALA A 155 -27.24 -8.27 4.38
CA ALA A 155 -28.45 -7.86 5.09
C ALA A 155 -29.21 -9.13 5.50
#